data_AF-A0A7J8EVM0-F1
#
_entry.id   AF-A0A7J8EVM0-F1
#
_cell.length_a   1.000
_cell.length_b   1.000
_cell.length_c   1.000
_cell.angle_alpha   90.00
_cell.angle_beta   90.00
_cell.angle_gamma   90.00
#
_symmetry.space_group_name_H-M   'P 1'
#
loop_
_entity.id
_entity.type
_entity.pdbx_description
1 polymer ?
#
loop_
_entity_poly.entity_id
_entity_poly.type
_entity_poly.pdbx_seq_one_letter_code
_entity_poly.pdbx_strand_id
1 'polypeptide(L)'
;MDVCARLALWLLWGLLLHHGQSLSHIHSEKATGAAGPGASSEESTAAEFCRIDKPLCHSEDEKLSFDAVRSIHKLMDDDANGDVDVEESDEFLREDLNYHDPTVKHSTFHGEDKLISVEDLWKAWKSSEVYNWTVDEVVQWLITYVELPQYEETFRKLQLSGHAMPRLAVTNTTMTGTVLKMTDRSHRQKLQLKALDTVLFGPPLLTRHNHLKDFMLVVSIVIGVGGCWFAYIQNRYSKEHMKKMMKDLEGLQRAEQSLHDLQERLHRAQEEHRTVEVEKVHLEKKLRDEINLAKQEAQRLKELREGTENERSRQKYAEEELEQVREALRKAEKELESHSSWYAPEALQKWLQLTHEVEVQYYNIKKQNAEKQLLVAKEGAEKIKKKRNTLFGTFHVAHSSSLDDVDHKILTAKQALSEVTAALRERLHRWQQIEILCGFQIVNNPGIHSLVAALNIDPNWMGSTRPNPAHFIMTDDVDDMDEEIVSPLSMQCR
;
A
#
# COMPACT_ATOMS: atom_id res chain seq x y z
N MET A 1 10.56 0.19 -0.86
CA MET A 1 9.96 -0.82 -1.75
C MET A 1 10.74 -2.13 -1.59
N ASP A 2 11.06 -2.52 -0.36
CA ASP A 2 12.26 -3.36 -0.10
C ASP A 2 11.96 -4.71 0.55
N VAL A 3 10.70 -5.05 0.78
CA VAL A 3 10.32 -6.31 1.42
C VAL A 3 10.14 -7.43 0.39
N CYS A 4 9.54 -7.15 -0.77
CA CYS A 4 9.38 -8.15 -1.84
C CYS A 4 10.71 -8.54 -2.51
N ALA A 5 11.65 -7.61 -2.66
CA ALA A 5 12.95 -7.91 -3.26
C ALA A 5 13.80 -8.85 -2.38
N ARG A 6 13.67 -8.72 -1.04
CA ARG A 6 14.39 -9.56 -0.08
C ARG A 6 13.83 -10.98 0.01
N LEU A 7 12.51 -11.15 -0.12
CA LEU A 7 11.87 -12.46 -0.18
C LEU A 7 12.18 -13.22 -1.49
N ALA A 8 12.24 -12.50 -2.61
CA ALA A 8 12.61 -13.10 -3.89
C ALA A 8 14.07 -13.58 -3.91
N LEU A 9 14.99 -12.84 -3.29
CA LEU A 9 16.41 -13.22 -3.17
C LEU A 9 16.61 -14.43 -2.25
N TRP A 10 15.83 -14.55 -1.18
CA TRP A 10 15.86 -15.71 -0.28
C TRP A 10 15.36 -16.99 -0.96
N LEU A 11 14.30 -16.89 -1.76
CA LEU A 11 13.78 -18.02 -2.53
C LEU A 11 14.72 -18.43 -3.68
N LEU A 12 15.40 -17.48 -4.32
CA LEU A 12 16.40 -17.77 -5.37
C LEU A 12 17.65 -18.45 -4.81
N TRP A 13 18.08 -18.13 -3.59
CA TRP A 13 19.21 -18.82 -2.94
C TRP A 13 18.87 -20.24 -2.49
N GLY A 14 17.64 -20.50 -2.06
CA GLY A 14 17.19 -21.86 -1.73
C GLY A 14 17.13 -22.82 -2.94
N LEU A 15 16.89 -22.29 -4.14
CA LEU A 15 16.82 -23.07 -5.38
C LEU A 15 18.18 -23.32 -6.04
N LEU A 16 19.21 -22.51 -5.74
CA LEU A 16 20.56 -22.62 -6.32
C LEU A 16 21.48 -23.59 -5.58
N LEU A 17 21.12 -24.02 -4.35
CA LEU A 17 21.89 -25.02 -3.57
C LEU A 17 21.55 -26.48 -3.90
N HIS A 18 20.49 -26.72 -4.69
CA HIS A 18 19.99 -28.09 -4.96
C HIS A 18 20.39 -28.65 -6.34
N HIS A 19 21.24 -27.95 -7.09
CA HIS A 19 21.65 -28.36 -8.43
C HIS A 19 23.16 -28.15 -8.64
N GLY A 20 23.96 -29.13 -8.22
CA GLY A 20 25.41 -29.06 -8.29
C GLY A 20 26.08 -30.44 -8.33
N GLN A 21 26.09 -31.03 -9.53
CA GLN A 21 27.15 -31.86 -10.11
C GLN A 21 27.33 -33.33 -9.65
N SER A 22 26.98 -34.22 -10.59
CA SER A 22 27.51 -35.57 -10.79
C SER A 22 28.61 -35.53 -11.87
N LEU A 23 29.78 -36.14 -11.63
CA LEU A 23 30.59 -36.79 -12.68
C LEU A 23 31.69 -37.72 -12.12
N SER A 24 31.71 -38.97 -12.62
CA SER A 24 32.81 -39.97 -12.69
C SER A 24 33.38 -40.54 -11.36
N HIS A 25 33.74 -41.82 -11.21
CA HIS A 25 34.40 -42.74 -12.14
C HIS A 25 34.22 -44.22 -11.68
N ILE A 26 34.29 -45.15 -12.64
CA ILE A 26 34.21 -46.61 -12.51
C ILE A 26 35.53 -47.20 -11.97
N HIS A 27 35.47 -48.22 -11.12
CA HIS A 27 36.43 -49.34 -11.15
C HIS A 27 35.76 -50.65 -10.71
N SER A 28 35.94 -51.67 -11.54
CA SER A 28 35.53 -53.06 -11.34
C SER A 28 36.79 -53.86 -11.08
N GLU A 29 36.77 -54.78 -10.12
CA GLU A 29 37.61 -55.99 -10.17
C GLU A 29 36.99 -57.13 -9.35
N LYS A 30 37.45 -58.35 -9.68
CA LYS A 30 36.72 -59.62 -9.69
C LYS A 30 37.68 -60.72 -9.25
N ALA A 31 37.26 -61.68 -8.41
CA ALA A 31 37.71 -63.09 -8.37
C ALA A 31 37.08 -63.81 -7.15
N THR A 32 36.18 -64.80 -7.25
CA THR A 32 36.27 -66.22 -7.64
C THR A 32 36.98 -67.18 -6.65
N GLY A 33 36.22 -68.18 -6.15
CA GLY A 33 36.68 -69.47 -5.61
C GLY A 33 35.63 -70.09 -4.66
N ALA A 34 34.73 -71.00 -5.07
CA ALA A 34 34.87 -72.45 -5.34
C ALA A 34 34.50 -73.39 -4.14
N ALA A 35 33.24 -73.85 -4.14
CA ALA A 35 32.65 -75.19 -3.85
C ALA A 35 33.13 -76.16 -2.72
N GLY A 36 32.22 -76.41 -1.73
CA GLY A 36 31.64 -77.70 -1.24
C GLY A 36 32.45 -78.67 -0.34
N PRO A 37 31.85 -79.67 0.39
CA PRO A 37 30.44 -80.01 0.76
C PRO A 37 30.21 -79.97 2.31
N GLY A 38 29.03 -79.96 2.97
CA GLY A 38 27.71 -80.56 2.71
C GLY A 38 27.53 -81.85 3.53
N ALA A 39 27.03 -81.78 4.79
CA ALA A 39 26.22 -82.81 5.49
C ALA A 39 26.07 -82.68 7.04
N SER A 40 26.84 -81.84 7.75
CA SER A 40 26.83 -81.82 9.24
C SER A 40 26.09 -80.65 9.91
N SER A 41 25.62 -79.65 9.15
CA SER A 41 25.07 -78.42 9.74
C SER A 41 23.55 -78.45 9.99
N GLU A 42 22.78 -79.23 9.23
CA GLU A 42 21.30 -79.21 9.24
C GLU A 42 20.67 -79.77 10.53
N GLU A 43 21.37 -80.68 11.21
CA GLU A 43 20.91 -81.28 12.48
C GLU A 43 21.12 -80.32 13.67
N SER A 44 22.13 -79.44 13.57
CA SER A 44 22.42 -78.39 14.54
C SER A 44 21.42 -77.23 14.46
N THR A 45 21.02 -76.82 13.24
CA THR A 45 20.08 -75.69 13.07
C THR A 45 18.67 -76.02 13.55
N ALA A 46 18.21 -77.24 13.32
CA ALA A 46 16.92 -77.72 13.81
C ALA A 46 16.85 -77.77 15.34
N ALA A 47 17.94 -78.19 15.99
CA ALA A 47 18.04 -78.26 17.44
C ALA A 47 18.13 -76.87 18.09
N GLU A 48 18.80 -75.92 17.42
CA GLU A 48 18.93 -74.53 17.82
C GLU A 48 17.60 -73.76 17.69
N PHE A 49 16.88 -73.93 16.56
CA PHE A 49 15.54 -73.36 16.39
C PHE A 49 14.54 -73.89 17.42
N CYS A 50 14.58 -75.19 17.74
CA CYS A 50 13.78 -75.80 18.81
C CYS A 50 14.05 -75.20 20.20
N ARG A 51 15.24 -74.64 20.44
CA ARG A 51 15.57 -73.96 21.71
C ARG A 51 15.03 -72.54 21.76
N ILE A 52 15.11 -71.83 20.63
CA ILE A 52 14.72 -70.41 20.51
C ILE A 52 13.19 -70.27 20.42
N ASP A 53 12.52 -71.12 19.64
CA ASP A 53 11.07 -71.05 19.39
C ASP A 53 10.41 -72.44 19.48
N LYS A 54 10.35 -72.95 20.72
CA LYS A 54 9.75 -74.24 21.08
C LYS A 54 8.34 -74.52 20.50
N PRO A 55 7.41 -73.56 20.35
CA PRO A 55 6.08 -73.85 19.80
C PRO A 55 6.04 -73.99 18.26
N LEU A 56 6.96 -73.35 17.53
CA LEU A 56 6.93 -73.30 16.05
C LEU A 56 7.96 -74.22 15.38
N CYS A 57 8.83 -74.85 16.17
CA CYS A 57 9.91 -75.69 15.67
C CYS A 57 9.47 -76.96 14.90
N HIS A 58 8.19 -77.32 14.98
CA HIS A 58 7.60 -78.43 14.24
C HIS A 58 7.07 -78.04 12.84
N SER A 59 7.03 -76.74 12.51
CA SER A 59 6.63 -76.25 11.19
C SER A 59 7.84 -76.15 10.26
N GLU A 60 7.78 -76.86 9.13
CA GLU A 60 8.83 -76.82 8.11
C GLU A 60 8.97 -75.41 7.50
N ASP A 61 7.86 -74.69 7.32
CA ASP A 61 7.87 -73.32 6.78
C ASP A 61 8.56 -72.31 7.72
N GLU A 62 8.32 -72.42 9.02
CA GLU A 62 8.95 -71.55 10.03
C GLU A 62 10.43 -71.87 10.17
N LYS A 63 10.82 -73.15 10.08
CA LYS A 63 12.22 -73.56 10.07
C LYS A 63 12.96 -72.95 8.87
N LEU A 64 12.35 -72.97 7.69
CA LEU A 64 12.92 -72.33 6.49
C LEU A 64 13.02 -70.81 6.62
N SER A 65 12.06 -70.17 7.27
CA SER A 65 12.11 -68.73 7.55
C SER A 65 13.17 -68.38 8.59
N PHE A 66 13.38 -69.21 9.62
CA PHE A 66 14.45 -69.05 10.60
C PHE A 66 15.83 -69.24 9.96
N ASP A 67 16.01 -70.27 9.13
CA ASP A 67 17.24 -70.47 8.38
C ASP A 67 17.53 -69.28 7.44
N ALA A 68 16.49 -68.64 6.91
CA ALA A 68 16.62 -67.41 6.12
C ALA A 68 17.03 -66.21 7.00
N VAL A 69 16.44 -66.01 8.18
CA VAL A 69 16.86 -64.96 9.13
C VAL A 69 18.30 -65.17 9.59
N ARG A 70 18.71 -66.41 9.88
CA ARG A 70 20.11 -66.74 10.19
C ARG A 70 21.05 -66.42 9.02
N SER A 71 20.60 -66.66 7.79
CA SER A 71 21.38 -66.31 6.60
C SER A 71 21.52 -64.80 6.44
N ILE A 72 20.48 -64.02 6.80
CA ILE A 72 20.54 -62.55 6.83
C ILE A 72 21.49 -62.07 7.92
N HIS A 73 21.40 -62.60 9.14
CA HIS A 73 22.32 -62.29 10.23
C HIS A 73 23.77 -62.55 9.83
N LYS A 74 24.05 -63.69 9.19
CA LYS A 74 25.38 -64.02 8.65
C LYS A 74 25.87 -63.10 7.52
N LEU A 75 24.97 -62.41 6.82
CA LEU A 75 25.38 -61.39 5.83
C LEU A 75 25.77 -60.06 6.49
N MET A 76 25.45 -59.88 7.77
CA MET A 76 25.75 -58.67 8.54
C MET A 76 26.88 -58.90 9.55
N ASP A 77 27.01 -60.11 10.10
CA ASP A 77 28.07 -60.54 11.04
C ASP A 77 29.35 -60.89 10.26
N ASP A 78 30.15 -59.86 9.96
CA ASP A 78 31.34 -59.95 9.12
C ASP A 78 32.51 -60.66 9.81
N ASP A 79 32.65 -60.51 11.13
CA ASP A 79 33.68 -61.20 11.91
C ASP A 79 33.28 -62.61 12.37
N ALA A 80 32.02 -63.00 12.15
CA ALA A 80 31.41 -64.28 12.49
C ALA A 80 31.51 -64.63 13.98
N ASN A 81 31.47 -63.62 14.86
CA ASN A 81 31.53 -63.79 16.30
C ASN A 81 30.18 -64.25 16.91
N GLY A 82 29.08 -64.17 16.14
CA GLY A 82 27.73 -64.58 16.54
C GLY A 82 26.78 -63.44 16.89
N ASP A 83 27.26 -62.20 16.94
CA ASP A 83 26.52 -60.98 17.27
C ASP A 83 26.87 -59.86 16.28
N VAL A 84 25.86 -59.19 15.72
CA VAL A 84 26.09 -58.05 14.81
C VAL A 84 26.26 -56.78 15.63
N ASP A 85 27.37 -56.08 15.44
CA ASP A 85 27.63 -54.81 16.11
C ASP A 85 27.19 -53.57 15.32
N VAL A 86 27.41 -52.40 15.94
CA VAL A 86 27.03 -51.09 15.40
C VAL A 86 27.83 -50.70 14.16
N GLU A 87 29.10 -51.10 14.06
CA GLU A 87 29.96 -50.78 12.92
C GLU A 87 29.62 -51.69 11.73
N GLU A 88 29.46 -52.99 11.99
CA GLU A 88 29.07 -54.00 10.99
C GLU A 88 27.71 -53.69 10.35
N SER A 89 26.72 -53.32 11.15
CA SER A 89 25.40 -52.93 10.63
C SER A 89 25.41 -51.61 9.86
N ASP A 90 26.28 -50.64 10.20
CA ASP A 90 26.42 -49.38 9.47
C ASP A 90 27.10 -49.60 8.11
N GLU A 91 28.10 -50.46 8.05
CA GLU A 91 28.77 -50.87 6.80
C GLU A 91 27.78 -51.59 5.87
N PHE A 92 27.06 -52.59 6.38
CA PHE A 92 26.02 -53.30 5.63
C PHE A 92 24.93 -52.37 5.07
N LEU A 93 24.46 -51.41 5.87
CA LEU A 93 23.43 -50.44 5.46
C LEU A 93 23.90 -49.56 4.29
N ARG A 94 25.17 -49.16 4.28
CA ARG A 94 25.75 -48.28 3.26
C ARG A 94 26.16 -49.04 2.01
N GLU A 95 26.77 -50.21 2.17
CA GLU A 95 27.39 -50.95 1.07
C GLU A 95 26.40 -51.89 0.36
N ASP A 96 25.64 -52.69 1.12
CA ASP A 96 24.74 -53.70 0.56
C ASP A 96 23.32 -53.17 0.30
N LEU A 97 22.82 -52.29 1.18
CA LEU A 97 21.50 -51.67 1.05
C LEU A 97 21.52 -50.28 0.39
N ASN A 98 22.72 -49.72 0.14
CA ASN A 98 22.96 -48.44 -0.55
C ASN A 98 22.22 -47.23 0.06
N TYR A 99 22.06 -47.20 1.39
CA TYR A 99 21.47 -46.07 2.09
C TYR A 99 22.48 -44.92 2.26
N HIS A 100 22.11 -43.72 1.83
CA HIS A 100 22.97 -42.53 1.91
C HIS A 100 22.97 -41.88 3.32
N ASP A 101 21.94 -42.16 4.12
CA ASP A 101 21.84 -41.71 5.51
C ASP A 101 21.24 -42.84 6.39
N PRO A 102 22.08 -43.73 6.93
CA PRO A 102 21.62 -44.89 7.70
C PRO A 102 21.18 -44.53 9.12
N THR A 103 21.37 -43.29 9.60
CA THR A 103 21.25 -42.91 11.02
C THR A 103 19.91 -43.28 11.66
N VAL A 104 18.79 -43.04 10.97
CA VAL A 104 17.44 -43.37 11.47
C VAL A 104 17.20 -44.87 11.51
N LYS A 105 17.68 -45.60 10.49
CA LYS A 105 17.53 -47.05 10.35
C LYS A 105 18.43 -47.80 11.34
N HIS A 106 19.66 -47.32 11.51
CA HIS A 106 20.63 -47.76 12.49
C HIS A 106 20.08 -47.65 13.93
N SER A 107 19.48 -46.51 14.26
CA SER A 107 18.81 -46.33 15.57
C SER A 107 17.58 -47.22 15.78
N THR A 108 16.90 -47.63 14.69
CA THR A 108 15.73 -48.52 14.75
C THR A 108 16.15 -49.98 14.93
N PHE A 109 17.30 -50.37 14.37
CA PHE A 109 17.82 -51.73 14.42
C PHE A 109 18.45 -52.05 15.78
N HIS A 110 19.33 -51.17 16.27
CA HIS A 110 20.02 -51.35 17.55
C HIS A 110 19.22 -50.84 18.75
N GLY A 111 18.50 -49.71 18.62
CA GLY A 111 17.78 -49.11 19.74
C GLY A 111 18.71 -48.81 20.94
N GLU A 112 18.54 -49.56 22.03
CA GLU A 112 19.44 -49.51 23.21
C GLU A 112 20.49 -50.64 23.24
N ASP A 113 20.36 -51.65 22.36
CA ASP A 113 21.24 -52.81 22.30
C ASP A 113 22.37 -52.62 21.28
N LYS A 114 23.60 -52.94 21.68
CA LYS A 114 24.80 -52.71 20.84
C LYS A 114 25.22 -53.95 20.06
N LEU A 115 24.70 -55.11 20.42
CA LEU A 115 25.04 -56.41 19.85
C LEU A 115 23.74 -57.15 19.56
N ILE A 116 23.51 -57.54 18.31
CA ILE A 116 22.28 -58.22 17.90
C ILE A 116 22.60 -59.68 17.57
N SER A 117 22.14 -60.58 18.43
CA SER A 117 22.26 -62.02 18.19
C SER A 117 21.24 -62.51 17.15
N VAL A 118 21.45 -63.72 16.61
CA VAL A 118 20.48 -64.40 15.74
C VAL A 118 19.11 -64.54 16.41
N GLU A 119 19.09 -64.75 17.73
CA GLU A 119 17.85 -64.90 18.49
C GLU A 119 17.09 -63.58 18.59
N ASP A 120 17.80 -62.47 18.73
CA ASP A 120 17.20 -61.14 18.87
C ASP A 120 16.67 -60.64 17.54
N LEU A 121 17.37 -60.93 16.43
CA LEU A 121 16.86 -60.69 15.09
C LEU A 121 15.59 -61.49 14.81
N TRP A 122 15.53 -62.76 15.23
CA TRP A 122 14.32 -63.57 15.09
C TRP A 122 13.14 -63.03 15.91
N LYS A 123 13.38 -62.62 17.17
CA LYS A 123 12.35 -62.02 18.03
C LYS A 123 11.87 -60.68 17.48
N ALA A 124 12.77 -59.83 16.97
CA ALA A 124 12.45 -58.56 16.33
C ALA A 124 11.62 -58.75 15.05
N TRP A 125 11.98 -59.74 14.22
CA TRP A 125 11.19 -60.12 13.06
C TRP A 125 9.77 -60.56 13.46
N LYS A 126 9.64 -61.43 14.46
CA LYS A 126 8.35 -61.97 14.91
C LYS A 126 7.45 -60.92 15.57
N SER A 127 8.03 -59.90 16.19
CA SER A 127 7.30 -58.78 16.79
C SER A 127 6.94 -57.69 15.78
N SER A 128 7.53 -57.71 14.58
CA SER A 128 7.23 -56.76 13.52
C SER A 128 5.80 -56.91 12.98
N GLU A 129 5.21 -55.81 12.54
CA GLU A 129 3.89 -55.82 11.89
C GLU A 129 3.88 -56.67 10.61
N VAL A 130 5.04 -56.79 9.96
CA VAL A 130 5.25 -57.53 8.71
C VAL A 130 5.03 -59.03 8.89
N TYR A 131 5.37 -59.58 10.06
CA TYR A 131 5.14 -61.00 10.36
C TYR A 131 3.66 -61.39 10.22
N ASN A 132 2.76 -60.49 10.63
CA ASN A 132 1.31 -60.71 10.60
C ASN A 132 0.65 -60.33 9.26
N TRP A 133 1.42 -60.02 8.22
CA TRP A 133 0.84 -59.65 6.93
C TRP A 133 0.11 -60.79 6.25
N THR A 134 -1.08 -60.47 5.77
CA THR A 134 -1.88 -61.31 4.88
C THR A 134 -1.31 -61.31 3.46
N VAL A 135 -1.73 -62.28 2.65
CA VAL A 135 -1.32 -62.38 1.24
C VAL A 135 -1.67 -61.09 0.47
N ASP A 136 -2.81 -60.46 0.78
CA ASP A 136 -3.23 -59.20 0.16
C ASP A 136 -2.30 -58.03 0.49
N GLU A 137 -1.83 -57.95 1.73
CA GLU A 137 -0.90 -56.90 2.17
C GLU A 137 0.49 -57.08 1.55
N VAL A 138 0.98 -58.32 1.46
CA VAL A 138 2.23 -58.64 0.75
C VAL A 138 2.13 -58.29 -0.74
N VAL A 139 0.98 -58.56 -1.37
CA VAL A 139 0.74 -58.17 -2.77
C VAL A 139 0.69 -56.65 -2.92
N GLN A 140 0.03 -55.95 -2.00
CA GLN A 140 0.00 -54.49 -2.03
C GLN A 140 1.40 -53.90 -1.86
N TRP A 141 2.22 -54.48 -0.98
CA TRP A 141 3.63 -54.13 -0.81
C TRP A 141 4.43 -54.37 -2.11
N LEU A 142 4.21 -55.49 -2.78
CA LEU A 142 4.84 -55.81 -4.06
C LEU A 142 4.50 -54.78 -5.15
N ILE A 143 3.24 -54.35 -5.22
CA ILE A 143 2.77 -53.38 -6.23
C ILE A 143 3.25 -51.96 -5.92
N THR A 144 3.13 -51.53 -4.66
CA THR A 144 3.32 -50.12 -4.28
C THR A 144 4.74 -49.78 -3.84
N TYR A 145 5.44 -50.71 -3.18
CA TYR A 145 6.78 -50.46 -2.63
C TYR A 145 7.89 -51.10 -3.45
N VAL A 146 7.67 -52.32 -3.96
CA VAL A 146 8.63 -52.99 -4.84
C VAL A 146 8.42 -52.59 -6.31
N GLU A 147 7.22 -52.10 -6.65
CA GLU A 147 6.80 -51.69 -8.00
C GLU A 147 6.90 -52.84 -9.02
N LEU A 148 6.52 -54.05 -8.60
CA LEU A 148 6.53 -55.26 -9.44
C LEU A 148 5.13 -55.90 -9.56
N PRO A 149 4.14 -55.19 -10.13
CA PRO A 149 2.76 -55.70 -10.23
C PRO A 149 2.64 -56.98 -11.08
N GLN A 150 3.56 -57.19 -12.01
CA GLN A 150 3.58 -58.34 -12.92
C GLN A 150 3.73 -59.72 -12.24
N TYR A 151 4.14 -59.77 -10.98
CA TYR A 151 4.26 -61.01 -10.21
C TYR A 151 3.12 -61.21 -9.20
N GLU A 152 2.12 -60.32 -9.16
CA GLU A 152 0.96 -60.39 -8.25
C GLU A 152 0.28 -61.76 -8.31
N GLU A 153 -0.07 -62.25 -9.51
CA GLU A 153 -0.78 -63.52 -9.66
C GLU A 153 0.02 -64.70 -9.11
N THR A 154 1.35 -64.66 -9.25
CA THR A 154 2.25 -65.70 -8.74
C THR A 154 2.30 -65.67 -7.21
N PHE A 155 2.38 -64.48 -6.60
CA PHE A 155 2.36 -64.31 -5.14
C PHE A 155 1.03 -64.76 -4.52
N ARG A 156 -0.10 -64.44 -5.17
CA ARG A 156 -1.43 -64.93 -4.77
C ARG A 156 -1.57 -66.44 -4.92
N LYS A 157 -1.05 -67.01 -6.00
CA LYS A 157 -1.12 -68.46 -6.27
C LYS A 157 -0.29 -69.28 -5.28
N LEU A 158 0.86 -68.75 -4.86
CA LEU A 158 1.76 -69.39 -3.90
C LEU A 158 1.38 -69.09 -2.43
N GLN A 159 0.36 -68.27 -2.19
CA GLN A 159 -0.11 -67.90 -0.85
C GLN A 159 1.03 -67.35 0.03
N LEU A 160 1.86 -66.47 -0.53
CA LEU A 160 2.97 -65.87 0.20
C LEU A 160 2.45 -64.84 1.21
N SER A 161 2.49 -65.21 2.49
CA SER A 161 2.18 -64.34 3.63
C SER A 161 3.42 -63.69 4.22
N GLY A 162 3.24 -62.82 5.22
CA GLY A 162 4.31 -62.15 5.96
C GLY A 162 5.42 -63.10 6.43
N HIS A 163 5.06 -64.30 6.89
CA HIS A 163 5.98 -65.37 7.29
C HIS A 163 7.03 -65.73 6.24
N ALA A 164 6.73 -65.55 4.95
CA ALA A 164 7.65 -65.89 3.86
C ALA A 164 8.64 -64.75 3.50
N MET A 165 8.50 -63.57 4.10
CA MET A 165 9.32 -62.39 3.77
C MET A 165 10.83 -62.59 4.00
N PRO A 166 11.31 -63.23 5.08
CA PRO A 166 12.73 -63.53 5.25
C PRO A 166 13.26 -64.45 4.14
N ARG A 167 12.44 -65.39 3.68
CA ARG A 167 12.80 -66.27 2.56
C ARG A 167 12.99 -65.48 1.27
N LEU A 168 12.20 -64.43 1.05
CA LEU A 168 12.32 -63.53 -0.11
C LEU A 168 13.54 -62.60 -0.04
N ALA A 169 14.06 -62.34 1.17
CA ALA A 169 15.23 -61.49 1.41
C ALA A 169 16.58 -62.21 1.18
N VAL A 170 16.58 -63.56 1.12
CA VAL A 170 17.79 -64.36 0.88
C VAL A 170 17.94 -64.75 -0.60
N THR A 171 19.17 -64.81 -1.10
CA THR A 171 19.52 -65.20 -2.48
C THR A 171 19.33 -66.70 -2.77
N ASN A 172 18.13 -67.25 -2.55
CA ASN A 172 17.84 -68.62 -2.97
C ASN A 172 17.44 -68.65 -4.46
N THR A 173 18.36 -69.11 -5.31
CA THR A 173 18.19 -69.22 -6.76
C THR A 173 17.06 -70.15 -7.17
N THR A 174 16.72 -71.13 -6.32
CA THR A 174 15.60 -72.05 -6.57
C THR A 174 14.25 -71.36 -6.32
N MET A 175 14.07 -70.67 -5.19
CA MET A 175 12.81 -70.01 -4.87
C MET A 175 12.49 -68.84 -5.83
N THR A 176 13.47 -67.99 -6.13
CA THR A 176 13.29 -66.84 -7.03
C THR A 176 13.25 -67.23 -8.51
N GLY A 177 13.96 -68.30 -8.89
CA GLY A 177 14.08 -68.77 -10.27
C GLY A 177 12.99 -69.75 -10.71
N THR A 178 12.78 -70.85 -9.98
CA THR A 178 11.86 -71.93 -10.39
C THR A 178 10.45 -71.75 -9.84
N VAL A 179 10.31 -71.22 -8.62
CA VAL A 179 9.01 -71.06 -7.94
C VAL A 179 8.33 -69.73 -8.30
N LEU A 180 9.05 -68.61 -8.20
CA LEU A 180 8.52 -67.27 -8.51
C LEU A 180 8.58 -66.90 -10.00
N LYS A 181 9.23 -67.72 -10.85
CA LYS A 181 9.41 -67.50 -12.29
C LYS A 181 9.97 -66.12 -12.66
N MET A 182 10.76 -65.50 -11.79
CA MET A 182 11.37 -64.20 -12.08
C MET A 182 12.61 -64.44 -12.94
N THR A 183 12.53 -64.27 -14.26
CA THR A 183 13.67 -64.52 -15.16
C THR A 183 14.70 -63.40 -15.15
N ASP A 184 14.29 -62.18 -14.81
CA ASP A 184 15.16 -61.01 -14.80
C ASP A 184 15.95 -60.89 -13.48
N ARG A 185 17.26 -60.67 -13.60
CA ARG A 185 18.18 -60.46 -12.47
C ARG A 185 17.86 -59.14 -11.74
N SER A 186 17.40 -58.11 -12.46
CA SER A 186 17.08 -56.80 -11.89
C SER A 186 15.91 -56.89 -10.91
N HIS A 187 14.85 -57.61 -11.28
CA HIS A 187 13.66 -57.79 -10.44
C HIS A 187 13.96 -58.64 -9.21
N ARG A 188 14.84 -59.64 -9.33
CA ARG A 188 15.28 -60.46 -8.18
C ARG A 188 16.03 -59.61 -7.16
N GLN A 189 17.00 -58.81 -7.61
CA GLN A 189 17.76 -57.92 -6.74
C GLN A 189 16.87 -56.86 -6.08
N LYS A 190 15.95 -56.25 -6.84
CA LYS A 190 15.00 -55.27 -6.31
C LYS A 190 14.07 -55.88 -5.25
N LEU A 191 13.51 -57.06 -5.52
CA LEU A 191 12.66 -57.78 -4.57
C LEU A 191 13.45 -58.14 -3.30
N GLN A 192 14.66 -58.65 -3.47
CA GLN A 192 15.51 -59.07 -2.36
C GLN A 192 15.86 -57.88 -1.45
N LEU A 193 16.39 -56.78 -2.01
CA LEU A 193 16.77 -55.59 -1.22
C LEU A 193 15.56 -54.98 -0.50
N LYS A 194 14.40 -54.95 -1.17
CA LYS A 194 13.17 -54.44 -0.57
C LYS A 194 12.61 -55.37 0.50
N ALA A 195 12.68 -56.69 0.30
CA ALA A 195 12.27 -57.68 1.30
C ALA A 195 13.18 -57.62 2.52
N LEU A 196 14.49 -57.50 2.31
CA LEU A 196 15.49 -57.34 3.36
C LEU A 196 15.23 -56.08 4.19
N ASP A 197 15.02 -54.92 3.54
CA ASP A 197 14.64 -53.68 4.21
C ASP A 197 13.33 -53.82 5.01
N THR A 198 12.36 -54.57 4.47
CA THR A 198 11.07 -54.78 5.15
C THR A 198 11.20 -55.72 6.36
N VAL A 199 12.06 -56.73 6.29
CA VAL A 199 12.32 -57.66 7.39
C VAL A 199 13.11 -56.99 8.51
N LEU A 200 14.10 -56.16 8.19
CA LEU A 200 14.95 -55.48 9.17
C LEU A 200 14.29 -54.25 9.80
N PHE A 201 13.46 -53.52 9.06
CA PHE A 201 12.94 -52.22 9.51
C PHE A 201 11.41 -52.11 9.55
N GLY A 202 10.69 -53.17 9.21
CA GLY A 202 9.23 -53.20 9.24
C GLY A 202 8.55 -52.62 7.99
N PRO A 203 7.24 -52.33 8.06
CA PRO A 203 6.48 -51.81 6.94
C PRO A 203 7.10 -50.54 6.38
N PRO A 204 7.17 -50.37 5.04
CA PRO A 204 7.53 -49.08 4.49
C PRO A 204 6.54 -48.03 4.99
N LEU A 205 7.06 -46.92 5.51
CA LEU A 205 6.27 -45.73 5.86
C LEU A 205 5.72 -45.13 4.57
N LEU A 206 4.71 -45.78 3.97
CA LEU A 206 3.89 -45.15 2.95
C LEU A 206 3.32 -43.93 3.64
N THR A 207 3.83 -42.77 3.23
CA THR A 207 3.25 -41.48 3.51
C THR A 207 1.84 -41.51 2.94
N ARG A 208 0.91 -41.97 3.80
CA ARG A 208 -0.51 -41.82 3.58
C ARG A 208 -0.71 -40.33 3.30
N HIS A 209 -0.97 -39.96 2.05
CA HIS A 209 -1.15 -38.58 1.65
C HIS A 209 -2.22 -37.96 2.55
N ASN A 210 -1.79 -37.11 3.48
CA ASN A 210 -2.67 -36.43 4.39
C ASN A 210 -3.29 -35.26 3.62
N HIS A 211 -4.36 -35.52 2.87
CA HIS A 211 -5.14 -34.49 2.15
C HIS A 211 -5.50 -33.29 3.03
N LEU A 212 -5.58 -33.48 4.34
CA LEU A 212 -5.77 -32.41 5.33
C LEU A 212 -4.58 -31.42 5.37
N LYS A 213 -3.34 -31.93 5.30
CA LYS A 213 -2.11 -31.11 5.27
C LYS A 213 -2.02 -30.34 3.96
N ASP A 214 -2.34 -30.97 2.84
CA ASP A 214 -2.30 -30.32 1.53
C ASP A 214 -3.42 -29.28 1.40
N PHE A 215 -4.62 -29.55 1.93
CA PHE A 215 -5.72 -28.59 1.99
C PHE A 215 -5.38 -27.38 2.86
N MET A 216 -4.80 -27.59 4.06
CA MET A 216 -4.35 -26.50 4.94
C MET A 216 -3.25 -25.65 4.28
N LEU A 217 -2.34 -26.28 3.53
CA LEU A 217 -1.29 -25.57 2.80
C LEU A 217 -1.88 -24.70 1.67
N VAL A 218 -2.86 -25.19 0.93
CA VAL A 218 -3.56 -24.41 -0.10
C VAL A 218 -4.33 -23.23 0.52
N VAL A 219 -5.06 -23.47 1.61
CA VAL A 219 -5.78 -22.40 2.32
C VAL A 219 -4.81 -21.33 2.84
N SER A 220 -3.67 -21.73 3.39
CA SER A 220 -2.60 -20.83 3.83
C SER A 220 -2.07 -19.95 2.69
N ILE A 221 -1.81 -20.54 1.51
CA ILE A 221 -1.36 -19.81 0.33
C ILE A 221 -2.43 -18.83 -0.14
N VAL A 222 -3.70 -19.23 -0.18
CA VAL A 222 -4.82 -18.36 -0.59
C VAL A 222 -4.96 -17.18 0.36
N ILE A 223 -4.86 -17.38 1.67
CA ILE A 223 -4.90 -16.30 2.67
C ILE A 223 -3.68 -15.37 2.50
N GLY A 224 -2.48 -15.93 2.32
CA GLY A 224 -1.26 -15.14 2.11
C GLY A 224 -1.31 -14.29 0.84
N VAL A 225 -1.72 -14.89 -0.28
CA VAL A 225 -1.86 -14.19 -1.58
C VAL A 225 -3.03 -13.20 -1.52
N GLY A 226 -4.15 -13.56 -0.92
CA GLY A 226 -5.30 -12.67 -0.73
C GLY A 226 -4.96 -11.46 0.14
N GLY A 227 -4.24 -11.66 1.23
CA GLY A 227 -3.74 -10.58 2.09
C GLY A 227 -2.74 -9.66 1.37
N CYS A 228 -1.78 -10.24 0.63
CA CYS A 228 -0.84 -9.49 -0.20
C CYS A 228 -1.55 -8.68 -1.30
N TRP A 229 -2.54 -9.28 -1.97
CA TRP A 229 -3.35 -8.63 -3.01
C TRP A 229 -4.19 -7.49 -2.43
N PHE A 230 -4.86 -7.71 -1.29
CA PHE A 230 -5.65 -6.69 -0.61
C PHE A 230 -4.79 -5.52 -0.15
N ALA A 231 -3.64 -5.80 0.48
CA ALA A 231 -2.67 -4.76 0.86
C ALA A 231 -2.14 -4.00 -0.37
N TYR A 232 -1.91 -4.68 -1.50
CA TYR A 232 -1.52 -4.05 -2.76
C TYR A 232 -2.63 -3.12 -3.29
N ILE A 233 -3.89 -3.56 -3.30
CA ILE A 233 -5.05 -2.77 -3.72
C ILE A 233 -5.20 -1.52 -2.84
N GLN A 234 -5.10 -1.67 -1.52
CA GLN A 234 -5.28 -0.59 -0.56
C GLN A 234 -4.13 0.43 -0.64
N ASN A 235 -2.91 -0.04 -0.86
CA ASN A 235 -1.75 0.81 -1.12
C ASN A 235 -1.86 1.57 -2.46
N ARG A 236 -2.55 1.01 -3.47
CA ARG A 236 -2.82 1.70 -4.73
C ARG A 236 -3.90 2.77 -4.56
N TYR A 237 -5.00 2.43 -3.90
CA TYR A 237 -6.13 3.33 -3.67
C TYR A 237 -5.71 4.55 -2.83
N SER A 238 -4.95 4.35 -1.75
CA SER A 238 -4.44 5.45 -0.92
C SER A 238 -3.49 6.38 -1.67
N LYS A 239 -2.67 5.84 -2.60
CA LYS A 239 -1.78 6.65 -3.45
C LYS A 239 -2.55 7.52 -4.43
N GLU A 240 -3.63 7.02 -5.02
CA GLU A 240 -4.44 7.76 -5.99
C GLU A 240 -5.20 8.91 -5.31
N HIS A 241 -5.87 8.66 -4.19
CA HIS A 241 -6.58 9.70 -3.41
C HIS A 241 -5.64 10.78 -2.89
N MET A 242 -4.49 10.39 -2.36
CA MET A 242 -3.51 11.37 -1.88
C MET A 242 -2.84 12.14 -3.02
N LYS A 243 -2.62 11.53 -4.19
CA LYS A 243 -2.12 12.24 -5.38
C LYS A 243 -3.12 13.31 -5.83
N LYS A 244 -4.42 13.01 -5.78
CA LYS A 244 -5.49 13.97 -6.03
C LYS A 244 -5.47 15.10 -4.99
N MET A 245 -5.45 14.76 -3.69
CA MET A 245 -5.38 15.73 -2.59
C MET A 245 -4.15 16.64 -2.67
N MET A 246 -2.95 16.10 -2.97
CA MET A 246 -1.74 16.92 -3.15
C MET A 246 -1.85 17.86 -4.35
N LYS A 247 -2.41 17.38 -5.46
CA LYS A 247 -2.69 18.22 -6.63
C LYS A 247 -3.68 19.34 -6.30
N ASP A 248 -4.66 19.04 -5.46
CA ASP A 248 -5.64 20.02 -5.02
C ASP A 248 -5.01 21.07 -4.08
N LEU A 249 -4.13 20.66 -3.16
CA LEU A 249 -3.36 21.55 -2.31
C LEU A 249 -2.40 22.46 -3.11
N GLU A 250 -1.71 21.92 -4.11
CA GLU A 250 -0.87 22.71 -5.03
C GLU A 250 -1.68 23.71 -5.85
N GLY A 251 -2.87 23.31 -6.31
CA GLY A 251 -3.82 24.21 -6.98
C GLY A 251 -4.28 25.34 -6.07
N LEU A 252 -4.52 25.04 -4.79
CA LEU A 252 -4.92 26.00 -3.77
C LEU A 252 -3.79 27.00 -3.45
N GLN A 253 -2.55 26.55 -3.32
CA GLN A 253 -1.38 27.44 -3.18
C GLN A 253 -1.20 28.37 -4.38
N ARG A 254 -1.43 27.86 -5.60
CA ARG A 254 -1.35 28.69 -6.81
C ARG A 254 -2.47 29.75 -6.83
N ALA A 255 -3.67 29.41 -6.38
CA ALA A 255 -4.78 30.36 -6.28
C ALA A 255 -4.49 31.47 -5.25
N GLU A 256 -3.97 31.11 -4.08
CA GLU A 256 -3.50 32.07 -3.06
C GLU A 256 -2.43 33.03 -3.61
N GLN A 257 -1.41 32.51 -4.30
CA GLN A 257 -0.39 33.34 -4.94
C GLN A 257 -0.99 34.30 -5.98
N SER A 258 -1.95 33.83 -6.77
CA SER A 258 -2.63 34.67 -7.77
C SER A 258 -3.48 35.79 -7.15
N LEU A 259 -4.12 35.51 -6.01
CA LEU A 259 -4.84 36.53 -5.25
C LEU A 259 -3.85 37.58 -4.71
N HIS A 260 -2.71 37.14 -4.20
CA HIS A 260 -1.67 38.03 -3.67
C HIS A 260 -1.08 38.94 -4.77
N ASP A 261 -0.75 38.37 -5.94
CA ASP A 261 -0.26 39.13 -7.10
C ASP A 261 -1.28 40.16 -7.60
N LEU A 262 -2.57 39.78 -7.66
CA LEU A 262 -3.65 40.73 -7.99
C LEU A 262 -3.72 41.89 -7.00
N GLN A 263 -3.58 41.62 -5.70
CA GLN A 263 -3.57 42.66 -4.68
C GLN A 263 -2.35 43.58 -4.77
N GLU A 264 -1.18 43.02 -5.04
CA GLU A 264 0.06 43.79 -5.18
C GLU A 264 0.01 44.70 -6.40
N ARG A 265 -0.47 44.19 -7.55
CA ARG A 265 -0.67 45.00 -8.76
C ARG A 265 -1.63 46.16 -8.55
N LEU A 266 -2.66 45.96 -7.73
CA LEU A 266 -3.59 47.04 -7.39
C LEU A 266 -2.97 48.10 -6.51
N HIS A 267 -2.21 47.68 -5.51
CA HIS A 267 -1.52 48.62 -4.65
C HIS A 267 -0.58 49.51 -5.47
N ARG A 268 0.17 48.90 -6.41
CA ARG A 268 1.02 49.63 -7.35
C ARG A 268 0.24 50.56 -8.27
N ALA A 269 -0.84 50.09 -8.90
CA ALA A 269 -1.67 50.92 -9.77
C ALA A 269 -2.28 52.12 -9.03
N GLN A 270 -2.60 51.96 -7.74
CA GLN A 270 -3.14 53.03 -6.90
C GLN A 270 -2.07 54.04 -6.47
N GLU A 271 -0.85 53.59 -6.20
CA GLU A 271 0.30 54.47 -5.95
C GLU A 271 0.69 55.29 -7.19
N GLU A 272 0.70 54.67 -8.36
CA GLU A 272 0.98 55.37 -9.64
C GLU A 272 -0.10 56.40 -9.96
N HIS A 273 -1.37 56.14 -9.65
CA HIS A 273 -2.43 57.15 -9.78
C HIS A 273 -2.20 58.35 -8.86
N ARG A 274 -1.68 58.11 -7.65
CA ARG A 274 -1.39 59.17 -6.66
C ARG A 274 -0.26 60.09 -7.12
N THR A 275 0.77 59.57 -7.79
CA THR A 275 1.88 60.40 -8.30
C THR A 275 1.42 61.25 -9.49
N VAL A 276 0.66 60.67 -10.41
CA VAL A 276 0.11 61.39 -11.59
C VAL A 276 -0.87 62.49 -11.18
N GLU A 277 -1.68 62.30 -10.14
CA GLU A 277 -2.60 63.33 -9.65
C GLU A 277 -1.87 64.55 -9.06
N VAL A 278 -0.80 64.33 -8.30
CA VAL A 278 0.03 65.42 -7.76
C VAL A 278 0.65 66.24 -8.88
N GLU A 279 1.11 65.58 -9.94
CA GLU A 279 1.63 66.25 -11.14
C GLU A 279 0.54 67.01 -11.90
N LYS A 280 -0.68 66.45 -12.01
CA LYS A 280 -1.82 67.11 -12.66
C LYS A 280 -2.24 68.38 -11.93
N VAL A 281 -2.39 68.33 -10.60
CA VAL A 281 -2.76 69.52 -9.78
C VAL A 281 -1.70 70.60 -9.90
N HIS A 282 -0.42 70.21 -9.97
CA HIS A 282 0.69 71.14 -10.19
C HIS A 282 0.60 71.84 -11.56
N LEU A 283 0.32 71.08 -12.63
CA LEU A 283 0.16 71.62 -13.98
C LEU A 283 -1.07 72.53 -14.12
N GLU A 284 -2.22 72.15 -13.54
CA GLU A 284 -3.44 72.96 -13.61
C GLU A 284 -3.29 74.31 -12.90
N LYS A 285 -2.53 74.37 -11.81
CA LYS A 285 -2.22 75.61 -11.11
C LYS A 285 -1.39 76.53 -12.01
N LYS A 286 -0.37 75.97 -12.68
CA LYS A 286 0.49 76.71 -13.62
C LYS A 286 -0.30 77.30 -14.79
N LEU A 287 -1.21 76.52 -15.39
CA LEU A 287 -2.07 77.01 -16.49
C LEU A 287 -3.06 78.11 -16.04
N ARG A 288 -3.63 78.01 -14.83
CA ARG A 288 -4.49 79.08 -14.28
C ARG A 288 -3.73 80.38 -14.08
N ASP A 289 -2.50 80.31 -13.60
CA ASP A 289 -1.65 81.48 -13.39
C ASP A 289 -1.32 82.16 -14.73
N GLU A 290 -1.04 81.38 -15.79
CA GLU A 290 -0.81 81.90 -17.15
C GLU A 290 -2.06 82.55 -17.76
N ILE A 291 -3.26 81.94 -17.58
CA ILE A 291 -4.53 82.51 -18.06
C ILE A 291 -4.88 83.82 -17.33
N ASN A 292 -4.63 83.89 -16.02
CA ASN A 292 -4.89 85.11 -15.25
C ASN A 292 -3.97 86.26 -15.67
N LEU A 293 -2.72 85.97 -16.01
CA LEU A 293 -1.78 86.93 -16.57
C LEU A 293 -2.28 87.46 -17.94
N ALA A 294 -2.68 86.56 -18.84
CA ALA A 294 -3.23 86.92 -20.14
C ALA A 294 -4.55 87.70 -20.03
N LYS A 295 -5.41 87.36 -19.05
CA LYS A 295 -6.65 88.12 -18.77
C LYS A 295 -6.35 89.52 -18.24
N GLN A 296 -5.34 89.69 -17.38
CA GLN A 296 -4.92 91.02 -16.93
C GLN A 296 -4.38 91.86 -18.09
N GLU A 297 -3.63 91.27 -19.02
CA GLU A 297 -3.18 91.94 -20.23
C GLU A 297 -4.34 92.32 -21.17
N ALA A 298 -5.31 91.42 -21.36
CA ALA A 298 -6.51 91.69 -22.16
C ALA A 298 -7.40 92.78 -21.52
N GLN A 299 -7.52 92.80 -20.19
CA GLN A 299 -8.24 93.83 -19.44
C GLN A 299 -7.57 95.20 -19.61
N ARG A 300 -6.23 95.23 -19.55
CA ARG A 300 -5.43 96.45 -19.79
C ARG A 300 -5.58 96.96 -21.23
N LEU A 301 -5.64 96.06 -22.22
CA LEU A 301 -5.91 96.38 -23.63
C LEU A 301 -7.36 96.87 -23.85
N LYS A 302 -8.32 96.43 -23.02
CA LYS A 302 -9.73 96.83 -23.07
C LYS A 302 -9.95 98.24 -22.50
N GLU A 303 -9.26 98.59 -21.41
CA GLU A 303 -9.27 99.94 -20.82
C GLU A 303 -8.69 101.01 -21.78
N LEU A 304 -7.75 100.62 -22.66
CA LEU A 304 -7.24 101.50 -23.72
C LEU A 304 -8.22 101.73 -24.89
N ARG A 305 -9.35 101.00 -24.95
CA ARG A 305 -10.25 100.98 -26.11
C ARG A 305 -11.65 101.55 -25.82
N GLU A 306 -11.89 102.10 -24.63
CA GLU A 306 -13.12 102.84 -24.34
C GLU A 306 -13.05 104.25 -24.95
N GLY A 307 -13.41 104.33 -26.22
CA GLY A 307 -13.53 105.57 -26.95
C GLY A 307 -14.48 105.44 -28.14
N THR A 308 -15.68 106.03 -27.95
CA THR A 308 -16.61 106.53 -28.98
C THR A 308 -17.46 105.51 -29.74
N GLU A 309 -18.74 105.35 -29.37
CA GLU A 309 -19.80 105.10 -30.36
C GLU A 309 -21.14 105.78 -29.99
N ASN A 310 -21.79 106.29 -31.03
CA ASN A 310 -22.95 107.18 -31.02
C ASN A 310 -24.27 106.48 -30.68
N GLU A 311 -25.07 107.10 -29.82
CA GLU A 311 -26.30 106.55 -29.20
C GLU A 311 -27.49 106.31 -30.16
N ARG A 312 -27.36 106.55 -31.46
CA ARG A 312 -28.48 106.39 -32.42
C ARG A 312 -28.36 105.18 -33.35
N SER A 313 -27.17 104.60 -33.45
CA SER A 313 -26.94 103.23 -33.95
C SER A 313 -27.27 102.20 -32.87
N ARG A 314 -27.13 102.61 -31.60
CA ARG A 314 -27.24 101.79 -30.40
C ARG A 314 -28.60 101.11 -30.20
N GLN A 315 -29.71 101.68 -30.69
CA GLN A 315 -31.03 101.07 -30.55
C GLN A 315 -31.34 100.04 -31.64
N LYS A 316 -30.96 100.29 -32.90
CA LYS A 316 -31.10 99.30 -33.99
C LYS A 316 -30.07 98.18 -33.89
N TYR A 317 -28.85 98.55 -33.54
CA TYR A 317 -27.80 97.60 -33.18
C TYR A 317 -28.20 96.80 -31.95
N ALA A 318 -28.81 97.40 -30.90
CA ALA A 318 -29.31 96.62 -29.76
C ALA A 318 -30.43 95.64 -30.12
N GLU A 319 -31.20 95.88 -31.18
CA GLU A 319 -32.28 95.00 -31.64
C GLU A 319 -31.72 93.83 -32.47
N GLU A 320 -30.81 94.11 -33.41
CA GLU A 320 -30.05 93.07 -34.13
C GLU A 320 -29.11 92.28 -33.20
N GLU A 321 -28.52 92.94 -32.19
CA GLU A 321 -27.78 92.29 -31.10
C GLU A 321 -28.72 91.48 -30.22
N LEU A 322 -29.97 91.87 -29.98
CA LEU A 322 -30.93 91.05 -29.24
C LEU A 322 -31.31 89.79 -30.00
N GLU A 323 -31.46 89.87 -31.33
CA GLU A 323 -31.70 88.73 -32.21
C GLU A 323 -30.46 87.80 -32.26
N GLN A 324 -29.27 88.37 -32.45
CA GLN A 324 -28.00 87.63 -32.38
C GLN A 324 -27.75 87.05 -30.98
N VAL A 325 -28.10 87.76 -29.92
CA VAL A 325 -28.00 87.27 -28.53
C VAL A 325 -29.02 86.17 -28.30
N ARG A 326 -30.21 86.21 -28.89
CA ARG A 326 -31.17 85.09 -28.82
C ARG A 326 -30.69 83.87 -29.59
N GLU A 327 -30.13 84.04 -30.78
CA GLU A 327 -29.53 82.94 -31.53
C GLU A 327 -28.27 82.39 -30.85
N ALA A 328 -27.42 83.26 -30.32
CA ALA A 328 -26.26 82.89 -29.54
C ALA A 328 -26.65 82.25 -28.20
N LEU A 329 -27.72 82.69 -27.55
CA LEU A 329 -28.25 82.08 -26.33
C LEU A 329 -28.86 80.72 -26.65
N ARG A 330 -29.60 80.58 -27.75
CA ARG A 330 -30.15 79.29 -28.18
C ARG A 330 -29.05 78.31 -28.61
N LYS A 331 -27.99 78.82 -29.22
CA LYS A 331 -26.78 78.03 -29.55
C LYS A 331 -25.99 77.68 -28.30
N ALA A 332 -25.84 78.61 -27.35
CA ALA A 332 -25.22 78.40 -26.06
C ALA A 332 -26.05 77.47 -25.17
N GLU A 333 -27.37 77.47 -25.27
CA GLU A 333 -28.28 76.57 -24.55
C GLU A 333 -28.21 75.16 -25.15
N LYS A 334 -28.17 75.04 -26.48
CA LYS A 334 -27.94 73.75 -27.17
C LYS A 334 -26.52 73.22 -26.95
N GLU A 335 -25.52 74.10 -26.89
CA GLU A 335 -24.15 73.76 -26.49
C GLU A 335 -24.09 73.42 -25.00
N LEU A 336 -24.82 74.12 -24.13
CA LEU A 336 -24.92 73.85 -22.69
C LEU A 336 -25.66 72.54 -22.41
N GLU A 337 -26.67 72.16 -23.18
CA GLU A 337 -27.30 70.84 -23.15
C GLU A 337 -26.35 69.76 -23.69
N SER A 338 -25.50 70.09 -24.67
CA SER A 338 -24.43 69.18 -25.12
C SER A 338 -23.27 69.09 -24.11
N HIS A 339 -23.08 70.12 -23.29
CA HIS A 339 -22.11 70.24 -22.22
C HIS A 339 -22.71 69.98 -20.83
N SER A 340 -23.99 69.63 -20.72
CA SER A 340 -24.61 69.21 -19.47
C SER A 340 -24.19 67.77 -19.21
N SER A 341 -22.88 67.57 -19.12
CA SER A 341 -22.32 66.47 -18.37
C SER A 341 -22.87 66.64 -16.97
N TRP A 342 -23.82 65.77 -16.61
CA TRP A 342 -24.25 65.64 -15.24
C TRP A 342 -23.00 65.63 -14.34
N TYR A 343 -22.88 66.64 -13.48
CA TYR A 343 -21.78 66.73 -12.52
C TYR A 343 -22.29 66.20 -11.20
N ALA A 344 -21.69 65.10 -10.76
CA ALA A 344 -22.07 64.46 -9.51
C ALA A 344 -21.85 65.43 -8.33
N PRO A 345 -22.82 65.62 -7.42
CA PRO A 345 -22.68 66.54 -6.30
C PRO A 345 -21.52 66.15 -5.35
N GLU A 346 -20.81 67.13 -4.78
CA GLU A 346 -19.71 66.86 -3.82
C GLU A 346 -20.17 66.07 -2.59
N ALA A 347 -21.42 66.22 -2.16
CA ALA A 347 -21.98 65.42 -1.08
C ALA A 347 -22.00 63.92 -1.44
N LEU A 348 -22.29 63.58 -2.70
CA LEU A 348 -22.29 62.21 -3.19
C LEU A 348 -20.89 61.60 -3.14
N GLN A 349 -19.83 62.39 -3.43
CA GLN A 349 -18.45 61.93 -3.32
C GLN A 349 -18.13 61.39 -1.92
N LYS A 350 -18.46 62.14 -0.86
CA LYS A 350 -18.19 61.73 0.52
C LYS A 350 -18.94 60.46 0.90
N TRP A 351 -20.20 60.32 0.47
CA TRP A 351 -21.00 59.11 0.72
C TRP A 351 -20.48 57.89 -0.04
N LEU A 352 -20.05 58.07 -1.30
CA LEU A 352 -19.45 56.99 -2.09
C LEU A 352 -18.09 56.56 -1.52
N GLN A 353 -17.27 57.51 -1.06
CA GLN A 353 -16.01 57.22 -0.37
C GLN A 353 -16.23 56.42 0.91
N LEU A 354 -17.23 56.80 1.71
CA LEU A 354 -17.60 56.02 2.90
C LEU A 354 -18.10 54.62 2.54
N THR A 355 -18.91 54.51 1.48
CA THR A 355 -19.44 53.23 1.00
C THR A 355 -18.32 52.30 0.54
N HIS A 356 -17.36 52.81 -0.23
CA HIS A 356 -16.17 52.09 -0.64
C HIS A 356 -15.39 51.58 0.58
N GLU A 357 -15.19 52.42 1.59
CA GLU A 357 -14.42 52.07 2.77
C GLU A 357 -15.11 50.99 3.63
N VAL A 358 -16.43 51.09 3.84
CA VAL A 358 -17.21 50.05 4.52
C VAL A 358 -17.14 48.73 3.74
N GLU A 359 -17.27 48.77 2.41
CA GLU A 359 -17.13 47.60 1.56
C GLU A 359 -15.72 46.98 1.63
N VAL A 360 -14.67 47.81 1.72
CA VAL A 360 -13.30 47.36 1.94
C VAL A 360 -13.16 46.61 3.27
N GLN A 361 -13.77 47.10 4.35
CA GLN A 361 -13.77 46.41 5.65
C GLN A 361 -14.45 45.03 5.57
N TYR A 362 -15.64 44.94 4.97
CA TYR A 362 -16.34 43.65 4.79
C TYR A 362 -15.53 42.66 3.96
N TYR A 363 -14.94 43.12 2.86
CA TYR A 363 -14.05 42.31 2.06
C TYR A 363 -12.85 41.81 2.85
N ASN A 364 -12.21 42.67 3.64
CA ASN A 364 -11.03 42.31 4.44
C ASN A 364 -11.38 41.23 5.48
N ILE A 365 -12.55 41.30 6.11
CA ILE A 365 -13.04 40.25 7.02
C ILE A 365 -13.26 38.94 6.25
N LYS A 366 -13.94 38.99 5.09
CA LYS A 366 -14.18 37.80 4.27
C LYS A 366 -12.86 37.17 3.79
N LYS A 367 -11.89 37.99 3.41
CA LYS A 367 -10.53 37.59 3.03
C LYS A 367 -9.81 36.89 4.18
N GLN A 368 -9.75 37.49 5.36
CA GLN A 368 -9.11 36.89 6.53
C GLN A 368 -9.72 35.54 6.90
N ASN A 369 -11.04 35.40 6.77
CA ASN A 369 -11.72 34.12 7.00
C ASN A 369 -11.32 33.06 5.97
N ALA A 370 -11.22 33.42 4.69
CA ALA A 370 -10.73 32.53 3.65
C ALA A 370 -9.26 32.11 3.87
N GLU A 371 -8.40 33.05 4.31
CA GLU A 371 -7.00 32.77 4.66
C GLU A 371 -6.89 31.83 5.88
N LYS A 372 -7.76 31.97 6.88
CA LYS A 372 -7.83 31.03 8.02
C LYS A 372 -8.26 29.63 7.57
N GLN A 373 -9.28 29.52 6.72
CA GLN A 373 -9.72 28.22 6.18
C GLN A 373 -8.60 27.54 5.37
N LEU A 374 -7.87 28.34 4.57
CA LEU A 374 -6.71 27.87 3.83
C LEU A 374 -5.61 27.31 4.76
N LEU A 375 -5.29 28.02 5.84
CA LEU A 375 -4.29 27.57 6.81
C LEU A 375 -4.67 26.23 7.44
N VAL A 376 -5.91 26.10 7.90
CA VAL A 376 -6.44 24.85 8.48
C VAL A 376 -6.36 23.70 7.47
N ALA A 377 -6.71 23.94 6.21
CA ALA A 377 -6.63 22.94 5.14
C ALA A 377 -5.17 22.50 4.88
N LYS A 378 -4.22 23.45 4.83
CA LYS A 378 -2.78 23.17 4.68
C LYS A 378 -2.24 22.33 5.83
N GLU A 379 -2.54 22.70 7.06
CA GLU A 379 -2.10 21.95 8.25
C GLU A 379 -2.68 20.53 8.28
N GLY A 380 -3.97 20.37 7.91
CA GLY A 380 -4.60 19.06 7.78
C GLY A 380 -3.90 18.16 6.76
N ALA A 381 -3.61 18.71 5.58
CA ALA A 381 -2.90 17.99 4.51
C ALA A 381 -1.46 17.61 4.93
N GLU A 382 -0.74 18.48 5.63
CA GLU A 382 0.59 18.17 6.17
C GLU A 382 0.55 17.08 7.24
N LYS A 383 -0.47 17.07 8.12
CA LYS A 383 -0.65 16.01 9.13
C LYS A 383 -0.86 14.65 8.46
N ILE A 384 -1.68 14.58 7.41
CA ILE A 384 -1.86 13.34 6.61
C ILE A 384 -0.54 12.91 5.97
N LYS A 385 0.19 13.84 5.35
CA LYS A 385 1.50 13.59 4.74
C LYS A 385 2.51 13.03 5.74
N LYS A 386 2.55 13.56 6.98
CA LYS A 386 3.42 13.08 8.07
C LYS A 386 3.00 11.70 8.57
N LYS A 387 1.70 11.48 8.81
CA LYS A 387 1.17 10.18 9.25
C LYS A 387 1.49 9.05 8.28
N ARG A 388 1.53 9.30 6.96
CA ARG A 388 1.88 8.29 5.96
C ARG A 388 3.34 7.81 6.03
N ASN A 389 4.26 8.66 6.46
CA ASN A 389 5.70 8.33 6.49
C ASN A 389 6.08 7.46 7.70
N THR A 390 5.14 7.17 8.60
CA THR A 390 5.36 6.24 9.72
C THR A 390 5.07 4.79 9.28
N LEU A 391 5.76 3.83 9.90
CA LEU A 391 5.79 2.42 9.48
C LEU A 391 4.41 1.71 9.44
N PHE A 392 3.41 2.21 10.17
CA PHE A 392 2.02 1.72 10.14
C PHE A 392 1.01 2.76 9.60
N GLY A 393 1.51 3.87 9.06
CA GLY A 393 0.72 5.03 8.66
C GLY A 393 -0.25 4.79 7.51
N THR A 394 0.11 3.92 6.57
CA THR A 394 -0.69 3.67 5.37
C THR A 394 -2.01 2.95 5.67
N PHE A 395 -2.05 2.13 6.73
CA PHE A 395 -3.24 1.39 7.14
C PHE A 395 -4.23 2.29 7.89
N HIS A 396 -3.73 3.15 8.78
CA HIS A 396 -4.57 4.06 9.57
C HIS A 396 -5.14 5.22 8.76
N VAL A 397 -4.42 5.70 7.74
CA VAL A 397 -4.86 6.83 6.91
C VAL A 397 -5.97 6.44 5.93
N ALA A 398 -5.97 5.20 5.42
CA ALA A 398 -6.95 4.73 4.43
C ALA A 398 -8.34 4.40 5.03
N HIS A 399 -8.42 4.17 6.34
CA HIS A 399 -9.67 3.87 7.06
C HIS A 399 -10.11 4.98 8.01
N SER A 400 -9.32 6.05 8.18
CA SER A 400 -9.73 7.17 9.01
C SER A 400 -10.61 8.13 8.21
N SER A 401 -11.77 8.50 8.76
CA SER A 401 -12.60 9.64 8.32
C SER A 401 -11.83 10.96 8.20
N SER A 402 -10.61 11.03 8.76
CA SER A 402 -9.74 12.20 8.71
C SER A 402 -9.23 12.57 7.31
N LEU A 403 -9.22 11.65 6.35
CA LEU A 403 -8.80 11.97 4.97
C LEU A 403 -9.88 12.73 4.23
N ASP A 404 -11.11 12.24 4.29
CA ASP A 404 -12.27 12.85 3.61
C ASP A 404 -12.60 14.22 4.23
N ASP A 405 -12.47 14.37 5.55
CA ASP A 405 -12.61 15.66 6.25
C ASP A 405 -11.57 16.70 5.77
N VAL A 406 -10.31 16.29 5.59
CA VAL A 406 -9.27 17.18 5.07
C VAL A 406 -9.52 17.52 3.59
N ASP A 407 -9.97 16.58 2.77
CA ASP A 407 -10.34 16.85 1.37
C ASP A 407 -11.49 17.86 1.27
N HIS A 408 -12.53 17.69 2.09
CA HIS A 408 -13.62 18.66 2.17
C HIS A 408 -13.12 20.05 2.60
N LYS A 409 -12.24 20.13 3.60
CA LYS A 409 -11.65 21.41 4.05
C LYS A 409 -10.85 22.08 2.93
N ILE A 410 -10.12 21.32 2.11
CA ILE A 410 -9.40 21.84 0.94
C ILE A 410 -10.37 22.41 -0.08
N LEU A 411 -11.46 21.69 -0.39
CA LEU A 411 -12.49 22.16 -1.34
C LEU A 411 -13.17 23.44 -0.87
N THR A 412 -13.55 23.51 0.42
CA THR A 412 -14.15 24.71 1.01
C THR A 412 -13.18 25.90 0.95
N ALA A 413 -11.90 25.69 1.29
CA ALA A 413 -10.89 26.74 1.19
C ALA A 413 -10.67 27.22 -0.25
N LYS A 414 -10.69 26.31 -1.24
CA LYS A 414 -10.62 26.67 -2.67
C LYS A 414 -11.77 27.56 -3.08
N GLN A 415 -12.98 27.19 -2.70
CA GLN A 415 -14.18 27.95 -3.01
C GLN A 415 -14.13 29.33 -2.36
N ALA A 416 -13.77 29.42 -1.08
CA ALA A 416 -13.67 30.68 -0.36
C ALA A 416 -12.63 31.63 -0.99
N LEU A 417 -11.45 31.14 -1.37
CA LEU A 417 -10.45 31.95 -2.08
C LEU A 417 -10.93 32.40 -3.47
N SER A 418 -11.59 31.51 -4.21
CA SER A 418 -12.17 31.83 -5.52
C SER A 418 -13.17 32.98 -5.41
N GLU A 419 -14.08 32.91 -4.43
CA GLU A 419 -15.06 33.96 -4.16
C GLU A 419 -14.41 35.28 -3.76
N VAL A 420 -13.42 35.27 -2.88
CA VAL A 420 -12.70 36.49 -2.48
C VAL A 420 -11.97 37.09 -3.70
N THR A 421 -11.39 36.27 -4.56
CA THR A 421 -10.72 36.75 -5.78
C THR A 421 -11.71 37.35 -6.77
N ALA A 422 -12.87 36.73 -6.96
CA ALA A 422 -13.93 37.24 -7.82
C ALA A 422 -14.50 38.55 -7.29
N ALA A 423 -14.79 38.62 -5.98
CA ALA A 423 -15.27 39.82 -5.30
C ALA A 423 -14.25 40.97 -5.40
N LEU A 424 -12.95 40.68 -5.28
CA LEU A 424 -11.91 41.67 -5.48
C LEU A 424 -11.97 42.27 -6.89
N ARG A 425 -11.94 41.42 -7.93
CA ARG A 425 -11.98 41.86 -9.34
C ARG A 425 -13.23 42.67 -9.65
N GLU A 426 -14.40 42.20 -9.21
CA GLU A 426 -15.67 42.89 -9.39
C GLU A 426 -15.63 44.27 -8.74
N ARG A 427 -15.23 44.34 -7.47
CA ARG A 427 -15.19 45.59 -6.70
C ARG A 427 -14.34 46.64 -7.39
N LEU A 428 -13.16 46.24 -7.87
CA LEU A 428 -12.24 47.14 -8.55
C LEU A 428 -12.82 47.67 -9.85
N HIS A 429 -13.37 46.78 -10.66
CA HIS A 429 -14.00 47.16 -11.91
C HIS A 429 -15.17 48.12 -11.66
N ARG A 430 -16.05 47.79 -10.70
CA ARG A 430 -17.20 48.63 -10.37
C ARG A 430 -16.78 50.00 -9.87
N TRP A 431 -15.86 50.10 -8.91
CA TRP A 431 -15.43 51.39 -8.40
C TRP A 431 -14.72 52.23 -9.46
N GLN A 432 -13.90 51.62 -10.32
CA GLN A 432 -13.31 52.30 -11.47
C GLN A 432 -14.39 52.88 -12.40
N GLN A 433 -15.45 52.12 -12.71
CA GLN A 433 -16.56 52.62 -13.53
C GLN A 433 -17.33 53.75 -12.83
N ILE A 434 -17.58 53.64 -11.53
CA ILE A 434 -18.27 54.68 -10.77
C ILE A 434 -17.45 55.98 -10.75
N GLU A 435 -16.13 55.91 -10.58
CA GLU A 435 -15.25 57.09 -10.64
C GLU A 435 -15.28 57.75 -12.03
N ILE A 436 -15.24 56.96 -13.12
CA ILE A 436 -15.34 57.48 -14.48
C ILE A 436 -16.68 58.21 -14.70
N LEU A 437 -17.78 57.63 -14.21
CA LEU A 437 -19.12 58.21 -14.35
C LEU A 437 -19.33 59.45 -13.48
N CYS A 438 -18.74 59.49 -12.28
CA CYS A 438 -18.91 60.60 -11.34
C CYS A 438 -17.91 61.74 -11.56
N GLY A 439 -16.77 61.49 -12.20
CA GLY A 439 -15.75 62.50 -12.48
C GLY A 439 -14.91 62.92 -11.26
N PHE A 440 -14.97 62.17 -10.17
CA PHE A 440 -14.17 62.42 -8.95
C PHE A 440 -13.61 61.11 -8.37
N GLN A 441 -12.57 61.21 -7.53
CA GLN A 441 -11.90 60.08 -6.90
C GLN A 441 -12.68 59.58 -5.67
N ILE A 442 -12.81 58.26 -5.57
CA ILE A 442 -13.53 57.53 -4.52
C ILE A 442 -12.62 56.54 -3.81
N VAL A 443 -11.83 55.77 -4.56
CA VAL A 443 -10.96 54.72 -4.04
C VAL A 443 -9.79 55.33 -3.27
N ASN A 444 -9.22 56.44 -3.78
CA ASN A 444 -8.24 57.25 -3.05
C ASN A 444 -8.97 58.28 -2.19
N ASN A 445 -9.04 58.03 -0.88
CA ASN A 445 -9.83 58.83 0.05
C ASN A 445 -9.11 58.98 1.41
N PRO A 446 -9.51 59.94 2.26
CA PRO A 446 -8.83 60.22 3.54
C PRO A 446 -9.05 59.14 4.63
N GLY A 447 -9.82 58.09 4.34
CA GLY A 447 -10.09 56.96 5.25
C GLY A 447 -11.38 57.13 6.06
N ILE A 448 -11.83 56.01 6.65
CA ILE A 448 -13.16 55.89 7.27
C ILE A 448 -13.40 56.96 8.33
N HIS A 449 -12.46 57.15 9.25
CA HIS A 449 -12.63 58.04 10.40
C HIS A 449 -12.81 59.50 9.98
N SER A 450 -12.06 59.95 8.97
CA SER A 450 -12.17 61.30 8.43
C SER A 450 -13.50 61.53 7.70
N LEU A 451 -13.98 60.51 6.97
CA LEU A 451 -15.25 60.58 6.24
C LEU A 451 -16.45 60.61 7.18
N VAL A 452 -16.42 59.80 8.23
CA VAL A 452 -17.45 59.74 9.27
C VAL A 452 -17.59 61.08 10.00
N ALA A 453 -16.45 61.69 10.34
CA ALA A 453 -16.43 63.04 10.92
C ALA A 453 -16.95 64.09 9.94
N ALA A 454 -16.55 64.03 8.67
CA ALA A 454 -16.99 64.99 7.64
C ALA A 454 -18.49 64.89 7.30
N LEU A 455 -19.10 63.72 7.49
CA LEU A 455 -20.52 63.46 7.26
C LEU A 455 -21.38 63.58 8.53
N ASN A 456 -20.77 63.88 9.70
CA ASN A 456 -21.44 63.93 11.00
C ASN A 456 -22.25 62.66 11.32
N ILE A 457 -21.71 61.49 11.00
CA ILE A 457 -22.37 60.20 11.23
C ILE A 457 -22.11 59.75 12.67
N ASP A 458 -23.16 59.32 13.37
CA ASP A 458 -23.06 58.77 14.72
C ASP A 458 -22.18 57.51 14.73
N PRO A 459 -21.09 57.46 15.52
CA PRO A 459 -20.21 56.29 15.63
C PRO A 459 -20.95 54.99 15.98
N ASN A 460 -22.12 55.10 16.66
CA ASN A 460 -22.94 53.95 17.02
C ASN A 460 -23.55 53.21 15.81
N TRP A 461 -23.66 53.86 14.65
CA TRP A 461 -24.19 53.25 13.43
C TRP A 461 -23.17 52.37 12.71
N MET A 462 -21.89 52.56 12.98
CA MET A 462 -20.79 51.80 12.39
C MET A 462 -20.43 50.52 13.15
N GLY A 463 -21.32 50.07 14.03
CA GLY A 463 -21.35 48.71 14.56
C GLY A 463 -20.01 48.23 15.13
N SER A 464 -19.78 48.49 16.42
CA SER A 464 -18.93 47.60 17.21
C SER A 464 -19.48 46.18 17.07
N THR A 465 -18.71 45.28 16.44
CA THR A 465 -18.93 43.82 16.34
C THR A 465 -20.40 43.37 16.36
N ARG A 466 -21.08 43.38 15.21
CA ARG A 466 -22.31 42.57 15.08
C ARG A 466 -21.93 41.08 15.15
N PRO A 467 -22.63 40.25 15.94
CA PRO A 467 -22.53 38.81 15.79
C PRO A 467 -22.99 38.43 14.39
N ASN A 468 -22.26 37.48 13.81
CA ASN A 468 -22.51 36.86 12.52
C ASN A 468 -24.02 36.54 12.34
N PRO A 469 -24.71 36.98 11.28
CA PRO A 469 -26.01 36.45 10.95
C PRO A 469 -25.81 35.04 10.38
N ALA A 470 -25.79 34.04 11.25
CA ALA A 470 -25.99 32.65 10.86
C ALA A 470 -27.43 32.51 10.38
N HIS A 471 -27.63 32.15 9.11
CA HIS A 471 -28.61 31.18 8.63
C HIS A 471 -28.50 31.09 7.10
N PHE A 472 -27.56 30.27 6.63
CA PHE A 472 -27.83 29.43 5.47
C PHE A 472 -27.73 27.99 5.97
N ILE A 473 -28.83 27.26 5.79
CA ILE A 473 -29.11 25.95 6.34
C ILE A 473 -28.06 24.96 5.81
N MET A 474 -27.22 24.45 6.69
CA MET A 474 -26.58 23.14 6.54
C MET A 474 -27.28 22.26 7.56
N THR A 475 -27.97 21.23 7.06
CA THR A 475 -28.54 20.16 7.85
C THR A 475 -27.42 19.39 8.54
N ASP A 476 -27.17 19.69 9.82
CA ASP A 476 -26.48 18.81 10.75
C ASP A 476 -27.54 17.89 11.38
N ASP A 477 -27.68 16.70 10.80
CA ASP A 477 -28.19 15.53 11.51
C ASP A 477 -27.06 14.50 11.47
N VAL A 478 -26.24 14.43 12.52
CA VAL A 478 -25.59 13.18 12.90
C VAL A 478 -25.37 13.18 14.41
N ASP A 479 -25.99 12.20 15.05
CA ASP A 479 -26.04 11.93 16.48
C ASP A 479 -24.69 11.87 17.19
N ASP A 480 -24.68 12.43 18.41
CA ASP A 480 -23.78 12.07 19.50
C ASP A 480 -23.92 10.58 19.84
N MET A 481 -22.80 9.86 19.86
CA MET A 481 -22.71 8.61 20.61
C MET A 481 -21.32 8.51 21.26
N ASP A 482 -21.36 8.62 22.58
CA ASP A 482 -20.25 8.64 23.54
C ASP A 482 -19.36 7.39 23.52
N GLU A 483 -18.10 7.54 23.96
CA GLU A 483 -17.35 6.54 24.75
C GLU A 483 -16.19 7.26 25.47
N GLU A 484 -16.47 7.86 26.63
CA GLU A 484 -15.45 8.38 27.57
C GLU A 484 -15.06 7.26 28.55
N ILE A 485 -13.85 6.73 28.38
CA ILE A 485 -13.25 5.73 29.26
C ILE A 485 -12.85 6.39 30.59
N VAL A 486 -13.56 6.00 31.64
CA VAL A 486 -13.30 6.34 33.05
C VAL A 486 -11.91 5.82 33.48
N SER A 487 -11.08 6.70 34.04
CA SER A 487 -9.87 6.33 34.79
C SER A 487 -10.15 6.28 36.31
N PRO A 488 -9.57 5.33 37.05
CA PRO A 488 -9.99 5.02 38.42
C PRO A 488 -9.44 5.99 39.48
N LEU A 489 -10.31 6.36 40.42
CA LEU A 489 -10.04 7.12 41.64
C LEU A 489 -9.08 6.38 42.58
N SER A 490 -8.05 7.10 43.04
CA SER A 490 -7.26 6.76 44.22
C SER A 490 -8.07 7.01 45.50
N MET A 491 -8.32 5.96 46.29
CA MET A 491 -8.81 6.06 47.65
C MET A 491 -7.76 6.71 48.56
N GLN A 492 -8.17 7.68 49.38
CA GLN A 492 -7.42 8.03 50.58
C GLN A 492 -8.37 8.33 51.74
N CYS A 493 -8.18 7.57 52.82
CA CYS A 493 -8.91 7.59 54.08
C CYS A 493 -8.90 8.95 54.77
N ARG A 494 -10.04 9.35 55.31
CA ARG A 494 -10.22 9.58 56.76
C ARG A 494 -11.69 9.66 57.14
#